data_AF-A0A920L340-F1
#
_entry.id   AF-A0A920L340-F1
#
_cell.length_a   1.000
_cell.length_b   1.000
_cell.length_c   1.000
_cell.angle_alpha   90.00
_cell.angle_beta   90.00
_cell.angle_gamma   90.00
#
_symmetry.space_group_name_H-M   'P 1'
#
loop_
_entity.id
_entity.type
_entity.pdbx_description
1 polymer ?
#
loop_
_entity_poly.entity_id
_entity_poly.type
_entity_poly.pdbx_seq_one_letter_code
_entity_poly.pdbx_strand_id
1 'polypeptide(L)'
;MEYAIPLAGISVGIIVPLAVFYWLYHESKNKNETIVEISRNLDDPDKLERLLGIFDERKKEPIDYRRGGLITIFVGMGIYFFGLLSLGSFFEGVGLLVGFIGIGTMAAGYIYPNTSEEITKAVENFEEK
;
A
#
# COMPACT_ATOMS: atom_id res chain seq x y z
N MET A 1 -35.72 2.64 -15.51
CA MET A 1 -35.06 1.61 -14.68
C MET A 1 -33.78 1.08 -15.33
N GLU A 2 -33.74 0.95 -16.66
CA GLU A 2 -32.60 0.39 -17.41
C GLU A 2 -31.27 1.17 -17.25
N TYR A 3 -31.33 2.51 -17.17
CA TYR A 3 -30.14 3.35 -16.98
C TYR A 3 -29.73 3.57 -15.51
N ALA A 4 -30.58 3.21 -14.54
CA ALA A 4 -30.31 3.48 -13.13
C ALA A 4 -29.17 2.60 -12.58
N ILE A 5 -29.10 1.35 -13.04
CA ILE A 5 -28.08 0.37 -12.64
C ILE A 5 -26.68 0.79 -13.13
N PRO A 6 -26.47 1.09 -14.44
CA PRO A 6 -25.16 1.56 -14.90
C PRO A 6 -24.76 2.92 -14.30
N LEU A 7 -25.71 3.84 -14.10
CA LEU A 7 -25.41 5.13 -13.46
C LEU A 7 -24.98 4.96 -11.99
N ALA A 8 -25.66 4.08 -11.26
CA ALA A 8 -25.29 3.75 -9.88
C ALA A 8 -23.90 3.12 -9.81
N GLY A 9 -23.57 2.19 -10.69
CA GLY A 9 -22.24 1.57 -10.76
C GLY A 9 -21.11 2.59 -10.99
N ILE A 10 -21.29 3.52 -11.95
CA ILE A 10 -20.31 4.59 -12.22
C ILE A 10 -20.18 5.51 -11.01
N SER A 11 -21.30 5.86 -10.36
CA SER A 11 -21.27 6.74 -9.18
C SER A 11 -20.51 6.12 -8.00
N VAL A 12 -20.67 4.83 -7.73
CA VAL A 12 -19.94 4.12 -6.67
C VAL A 12 -18.43 4.11 -6.97
N GLY A 13 -18.06 3.91 -8.25
CA GLY A 13 -16.66 3.97 -8.69
C GLY A 13 -15.98 5.32 -8.46
N ILE A 14 -16.73 6.41 -8.34
CA ILE A 14 -16.20 7.76 -8.07
C ILE A 14 -16.28 8.09 -6.57
N ILE A 15 -17.40 7.73 -5.92
CA ILE A 15 -17.65 8.05 -4.51
C ILE A 15 -16.64 7.35 -3.60
N VAL A 16 -16.32 6.07 -3.86
CA VAL A 16 -15.41 5.30 -3.00
C VAL A 16 -13.98 5.89 -3.01
N PRO A 17 -13.33 6.16 -4.15
CA PRO A 17 -12.04 6.83 -4.17
C PRO A 17 -12.07 8.20 -3.47
N LEU A 18 -13.08 9.03 -3.75
CA LEU A 18 -13.19 10.36 -3.13
C LEU A 18 -13.32 10.29 -1.61
N ALA A 19 -14.10 9.33 -1.08
CA ALA A 19 -14.23 9.11 0.35
C ALA A 19 -12.91 8.68 1.00
N VAL A 20 -12.17 7.76 0.35
CA VAL A 20 -10.85 7.31 0.82
C VAL A 20 -9.85 8.47 0.81
N PHE A 21 -9.81 9.28 -0.25
CA PHE A 21 -8.94 10.46 -0.32
C PHE A 21 -9.31 11.52 0.72
N TYR A 22 -10.61 11.77 0.93
CA TYR A 22 -11.07 12.70 1.95
C TYR A 22 -10.62 12.29 3.35
N TRP A 23 -10.78 11.01 3.68
CA TRP A 23 -10.30 10.47 4.96
C TRP A 23 -8.78 10.58 5.08
N LEU A 24 -8.02 10.13 4.07
CA LEU A 24 -6.56 10.22 4.07
C LEU A 24 -6.06 11.66 4.24
N TYR A 25 -6.71 12.63 3.60
CA TYR A 25 -6.40 14.04 3.72
C TYR A 25 -6.61 14.53 5.15
N HIS A 26 -7.75 14.20 5.76
CA HIS A 26 -8.06 14.64 7.11
C HIS A 26 -7.16 13.97 8.16
N GLU A 27 -6.86 12.67 7.99
CA GLU A 27 -5.91 11.96 8.85
C GLU A 27 -4.51 12.58 8.77
N SER A 28 -4.03 12.88 7.56
CA SER A 28 -2.72 13.51 7.35
C SER A 28 -2.68 14.93 7.89
N LYS A 29 -3.74 15.72 7.68
CA LYS A 29 -3.83 17.09 8.17
C LYS A 29 -3.79 17.16 9.70
N ASN A 30 -4.60 16.35 10.38
CA ASN A 30 -4.63 16.32 11.84
C ASN A 30 -3.29 15.86 12.43
N LYS A 31 -2.62 14.89 11.79
CA LYS A 31 -1.27 14.47 12.19
C LYS A 31 -0.25 15.59 12.09
N ASN A 32 -0.24 16.31 10.97
CA ASN A 32 0.69 17.41 10.75
C ASN A 32 0.45 18.58 11.71
N GLU A 33 -0.82 18.91 12.00
CA GLU A 33 -1.16 19.94 12.98
C GLU A 33 -0.65 19.58 14.38
N THR A 34 -0.85 18.33 14.82
CA THR A 34 -0.32 17.84 16.11
C THR A 34 1.21 17.88 16.17
N ILE A 35 1.92 17.51 15.09
CA ILE A 35 3.39 17.58 15.04
C ILE A 35 3.87 19.04 15.16
N VAL A 36 3.20 19.97 14.47
CA VAL A 36 3.53 21.40 14.53
C VAL A 36 3.23 22.00 15.91
N GLU A 37 2.19 21.54 16.58
CA GLU A 37 1.87 21.99 17.94
C GLU A 37 2.87 21.45 18.96
N ILE A 38 3.26 20.18 18.83
CA ILE A 38 4.32 19.59 19.67
C ILE A 38 5.65 20.30 19.42
N SER A 39 6.03 20.57 18.16
CA SER A 39 7.31 21.21 17.83
C SER A 39 7.44 22.64 18.35
N ARG A 40 6.33 23.36 18.49
CA ARG A 40 6.29 24.71 19.08
C ARG A 40 6.40 24.71 20.60
N ASN A 41 6.07 23.61 21.27
CA ASN A 41 6.10 23.48 22.73
C ASN A 41 7.32 22.72 23.25
N LEU A 42 8.20 22.24 22.35
CA LEU A 42 9.35 21.42 22.71
C LEU A 42 10.64 22.21 22.48
N ASP A 43 11.31 22.60 23.57
CA ASP A 43 12.56 23.39 23.55
C ASP A 43 13.82 22.58 23.21
N ASP A 44 13.71 21.24 23.08
CA ASP A 44 14.84 20.31 23.00
C ASP A 44 14.84 19.54 21.66
N PRO A 45 15.82 19.80 20.76
CA PRO A 45 15.83 19.27 19.40
C PRO A 45 15.90 17.73 19.34
N ASP A 46 16.59 17.10 20.30
CA ASP A 46 16.75 15.63 20.36
C ASP A 46 15.42 14.89 20.60
N LYS A 47 14.50 15.50 21.37
CA LYS A 47 13.17 14.91 21.61
C LYS A 47 12.25 15.09 20.42
N LEU A 48 12.45 16.18 19.67
CA LEU A 48 11.71 16.50 18.46
C LEU A 48 12.08 15.51 17.35
N GLU A 49 13.37 15.18 17.23
CA GLU A 49 13.88 14.14 16.32
C GLU A 49 13.34 12.75 16.67
N ARG A 50 13.29 12.38 17.96
CA ARG A 50 12.65 11.12 18.40
C ARG A 50 11.15 11.07 18.11
N LEU A 51 10.42 12.15 18.35
CA LEU A 51 8.99 12.23 18.02
C LEU A 51 8.77 12.13 16.51
N LEU A 52 9.55 12.86 15.72
CA LEU A 52 9.54 12.75 14.25
C LEU A 52 9.88 11.32 13.83
N GLY A 53 10.85 10.66 14.45
CA GLY A 53 11.18 9.25 14.24
C GLY A 53 9.99 8.31 14.48
N ILE A 54 9.26 8.46 15.59
CA ILE A 54 8.07 7.65 15.91
C ILE A 54 6.93 7.90 14.90
N PHE A 55 6.78 9.12 14.38
CA PHE A 55 5.76 9.45 13.36
C PHE A 55 6.20 9.03 11.94
N ASP A 56 7.49 9.05 11.65
CA ASP A 56 8.11 8.70 10.36
C ASP A 56 8.38 7.18 10.24
N GLU A 57 8.43 6.45 11.37
CA GLU A 57 8.38 4.98 11.46
C GLU A 57 7.07 4.37 10.95
N ARG A 58 6.22 5.17 10.31
CA ARG A 58 5.45 4.72 9.14
C ARG A 58 6.36 4.32 7.95
N LYS A 59 7.66 4.01 8.16
CA LYS A 59 8.41 3.03 7.36
C LYS A 59 7.55 1.77 7.30
N LYS A 60 6.69 1.70 6.27
CA LYS A 60 6.01 0.46 5.87
C LYS A 60 7.05 -0.63 6.01
N GLU A 61 6.74 -1.67 6.79
CA GLU A 61 7.59 -2.86 6.88
C GLU A 61 8.11 -3.17 5.47
N PRO A 62 9.41 -3.50 5.33
CA PRO A 62 10.04 -3.70 4.03
C PRO A 62 9.09 -4.52 3.17
N ILE A 63 8.51 -3.89 2.13
CA ILE A 63 7.43 -4.52 1.38
C ILE A 63 8.05 -5.77 0.79
N ASP A 64 7.66 -6.93 1.30
CA ASP A 64 8.25 -8.19 0.86
C ASP A 64 7.69 -8.47 -0.54
N TYR A 65 8.38 -7.94 -1.54
CA TYR A 65 8.02 -8.03 -2.96
C TYR A 65 7.82 -9.49 -3.39
N ARG A 66 8.44 -10.45 -2.69
CA ARG A 66 8.24 -11.89 -2.88
C ARG A 66 6.83 -12.33 -2.44
N ARG A 67 6.39 -11.92 -1.25
CA ARG A 67 5.03 -12.20 -0.76
C ARG A 67 3.99 -11.48 -1.60
N GLY A 68 4.23 -10.20 -1.92
CA GLY A 68 3.34 -9.40 -2.77
C GLY A 68 3.19 -10.00 -4.17
N GLY A 69 4.30 -10.45 -4.78
CA GLY A 69 4.29 -11.10 -6.08
C GLY A 69 3.55 -12.44 -6.08
N LEU A 70 3.79 -13.29 -5.07
CA LEU A 70 3.08 -14.57 -4.94
C LEU A 70 1.56 -14.37 -4.82
N ILE A 71 1.12 -13.44 -3.97
CA ILE A 71 -0.30 -13.11 -3.80
C ILE A 71 -0.89 -12.65 -5.13
N THR A 72 -0.18 -11.78 -5.85
CA THR A 72 -0.64 -11.24 -7.14
C THR A 72 -0.77 -12.32 -8.22
N ILE A 73 0.14 -13.30 -8.25
CA ILE A 73 0.03 -14.48 -9.13
C ILE A 73 -1.25 -15.27 -8.83
N PHE A 74 -1.52 -15.55 -7.54
CA PHE A 74 -2.73 -16.27 -7.13
C PHE A 74 -4.01 -15.50 -7.46
N VAL A 75 -4.01 -14.18 -7.31
CA VAL A 75 -5.13 -13.33 -7.72
C VAL A 75 -5.34 -13.40 -9.24
N GLY A 76 -4.28 -13.31 -10.03
CA GLY A 76 -4.35 -13.44 -11.49
C GLY A 76 -4.91 -14.79 -11.93
N MET A 77 -4.44 -15.87 -11.31
CA MET A 77 -4.95 -17.23 -11.55
C MET A 77 -6.43 -17.35 -11.17
N GLY A 78 -6.85 -16.77 -10.04
CA GLY A 78 -8.25 -16.75 -9.62
C GLY A 78 -9.15 -16.01 -10.62
N ILE A 79 -8.72 -14.84 -11.10
CA ILE A 79 -9.47 -14.07 -12.11
C ILE A 79 -9.52 -14.83 -13.45
N TYR A 80 -8.43 -15.49 -13.83
CA TYR A 80 -8.38 -16.31 -15.05
C TYR A 80 -9.40 -17.46 -15.01
N PHE A 81 -9.40 -18.25 -13.93
CA PHE A 81 -10.37 -19.33 -13.75
C PHE A 81 -11.81 -18.82 -13.62
N PHE A 82 -12.01 -17.66 -12.98
CA PHE A 82 -13.32 -17.02 -12.89
C PHE A 82 -13.82 -16.55 -14.27
N GLY A 83 -12.92 -16.05 -15.12
CA GLY A 83 -13.18 -15.74 -16.52
C GLY A 83 -13.63 -16.96 -17.31
N LEU A 84 -12.93 -18.08 -17.16
CA LEU A 84 -13.28 -19.36 -17.81
C LEU A 84 -14.64 -19.91 -17.37
N LEU A 85 -15.01 -19.76 -16.10
CA LEU A 85 -16.24 -20.33 -15.56
C LEU A 85 -17.49 -19.48 -15.81
N SER A 86 -17.39 -18.15 -15.82
CA SER A 86 -18.61 -17.31 -15.73
C SER A 86 -18.61 -16.01 -16.53
N LEU A 87 -17.46 -15.44 -16.93
CA LEU A 87 -17.38 -14.04 -17.40
C LEU A 87 -16.75 -13.82 -18.78
N GLY A 88 -16.29 -14.89 -19.44
CA GLY A 88 -15.80 -14.84 -20.81
C GLY A 88 -14.35 -14.37 -20.97
N SER A 89 -13.91 -14.28 -22.23
CA SER A 89 -12.49 -14.08 -22.62
C SER A 89 -11.86 -12.78 -22.14
N PHE A 90 -12.66 -11.75 -21.84
CA PHE A 90 -12.15 -10.49 -21.31
C PHE A 90 -11.52 -10.67 -19.92
N PHE A 91 -12.21 -11.35 -19.01
CA PHE A 91 -11.72 -11.61 -17.65
C PHE A 91 -10.56 -12.62 -17.65
N GLU A 92 -10.57 -13.57 -18.59
CA GLU A 92 -9.43 -14.46 -18.83
C GLU A 92 -8.16 -13.66 -19.14
N GLY A 93 -8.24 -12.70 -20.07
CA GLY A 93 -7.12 -11.81 -20.41
C GLY A 93 -6.65 -10.95 -19.24
N VAL A 94 -7.58 -10.42 -18.43
CA VAL A 94 -7.25 -9.67 -17.19
C VAL A 94 -6.53 -10.57 -16.19
N GLY A 95 -6.96 -11.81 -16.03
CA GLY A 95 -6.30 -12.79 -15.15
C GLY A 95 -4.86 -13.08 -15.56
N LEU A 96 -4.61 -13.28 -16.86
CA LEU A 96 -3.25 -13.45 -17.38
C LEU A 96 -2.39 -12.22 -17.13
N LEU A 97 -2.91 -11.02 -17.41
CA LEU A 97 -2.19 -9.76 -17.20
C LEU A 97 -1.78 -9.60 -15.73
N VAL A 98 -2.71 -9.81 -14.80
CA VAL A 98 -2.43 -9.73 -13.35
C VAL A 98 -1.42 -10.81 -12.93
N GLY A 99 -1.51 -12.01 -13.50
CA GLY A 99 -0.53 -13.08 -13.27
C GLY A 99 0.89 -12.68 -13.68
N PHE A 100 1.06 -12.08 -14.87
CA PHE A 100 2.36 -11.58 -15.34
C PHE A 100 2.93 -10.46 -14.45
N ILE A 101 2.08 -9.55 -13.96
CA ILE A 101 2.50 -8.53 -12.99
C ILE A 101 3.00 -9.19 -11.69
N GLY A 102 2.32 -10.25 -11.23
CA GLY A 102 2.74 -11.03 -10.08
C GLY A 102 4.12 -11.70 -10.26
N ILE A 103 4.39 -12.26 -11.45
CA ILE A 103 5.71 -12.83 -11.78
C ILE A 103 6.79 -11.74 -11.75
N GLY A 104 6.53 -10.57 -12.35
CA GLY A 104 7.48 -9.47 -12.37
C GLY A 104 7.80 -8.91 -10.98
N THR A 105 6.79 -8.77 -10.12
CA THR A 105 6.97 -8.31 -8.74
C THR A 105 7.69 -9.35 -7.87
N MET A 106 7.41 -10.65 -8.06
CA MET A 106 8.14 -11.72 -7.39
C MET A 106 9.62 -11.74 -7.82
N ALA A 107 9.90 -11.60 -9.13
CA ALA A 107 11.27 -11.53 -9.65
C ALA A 107 12.02 -10.30 -9.12
N ALA A 108 11.37 -9.14 -9.03
CA ALA A 108 11.94 -7.95 -8.42
C ALA A 108 12.33 -8.18 -6.94
N GLY A 109 11.51 -8.91 -6.19
CA GLY A 109 11.81 -9.27 -4.80
C GLY A 109 12.98 -10.26 -4.62
N TYR A 110 13.36 -11.00 -5.66
CA TYR A 110 14.57 -11.82 -5.66
C TYR A 110 15.81 -11.04 -6.11
N ILE A 111 15.67 -10.11 -7.07
CA ILE A 111 16.78 -9.30 -7.61
C ILE A 111 17.16 -8.17 -6.66
N TYR A 112 16.19 -7.55 -5.98
CA TYR A 112 16.38 -6.49 -5.01
C TYR A 112 15.95 -6.98 -3.61
N PRO A 113 16.79 -7.79 -2.95
CA PRO A 113 16.46 -8.30 -1.62
C PRO A 113 16.50 -7.14 -0.60
N ASN A 114 15.42 -6.98 0.18
CA ASN A 114 15.31 -5.99 1.27
C ASN A 114 16.24 -6.29 2.48
N THR A 115 17.18 -7.22 2.36
CA THR A 115 18.12 -7.62 3.43
C THR A 115 18.91 -6.43 3.96
N SER A 116 19.21 -5.43 3.12
CA SER A 116 19.88 -4.20 3.56
C SER A 116 19.03 -3.40 4.56
N GLU A 117 17.72 -3.31 4.37
CA GLU A 117 16.82 -2.57 5.27
C GLU A 117 16.61 -3.30 6.59
N GLU A 118 16.53 -4.63 6.58
CA GLU A 118 16.44 -5.45 7.80
C GLU A 118 17.71 -5.33 8.65
N ILE A 119 18.90 -5.33 8.03
CA ILE A 119 20.18 -5.16 8.72
C ILE A 119 20.31 -3.75 9.28
N THR A 120 19.99 -2.71 8.50
CA THR A 120 20.03 -1.31 8.99
C THR A 120 19.10 -1.12 10.17
N LYS A 121 17.87 -1.67 10.12
CA LYS A 121 16.93 -1.59 11.23
C LYS A 121 17.42 -2.37 12.46
N ALA A 122 18.08 -3.52 12.26
CA ALA A 122 18.70 -4.24 13.37
C ALA A 122 19.83 -3.42 14.01
N VAL A 123 20.69 -2.80 13.21
CA VAL A 123 21.80 -1.94 13.70
C VAL A 123 21.27 -0.71 14.44
N GLU A 124 20.27 -0.02 13.89
CA GLU A 124 19.62 1.15 14.53
C GLU A 124 19.06 0.77 15.92
N ASN A 125 18.37 -0.38 16.03
CA ASN A 125 17.91 -0.92 17.32
C ASN A 125 19.04 -1.33 18.28
N PHE A 126 20.23 -1.65 17.78
CA PHE A 126 21.41 -1.93 18.60
C PHE A 126 22.09 -0.64 19.07
N GLU A 127 22.10 0.41 18.25
CA GLU A 127 22.69 1.72 18.58
C GLU A 127 21.82 2.54 19.54
N GLU A 128 20.50 2.35 19.54
CA GLU A 128 19.58 2.98 20.50
C GLU A 128 19.63 2.38 21.92
N LYS A 129 20.40 1.32 22.13
CA LYS A 129 20.47 0.54 23.38
C LYS A 129 21.73 0.81 24.19
#